data_AF-A0A2Z6REY9-F1
#
_entry.id   AF-A0A2Z6REY9-F1
#
_cell.length_a   1.000
_cell.length_b   1.000
_cell.length_c   1.000
_cell.angle_alpha   90.00
_cell.angle_beta   90.00
_cell.angle_gamma   90.00
#
_symmetry.space_group_name_H-M   'P 1'
#
loop_
_entity.id
_entity.type
_entity.pdbx_description
1 polymer ?
#
loop_
_entity_poly.entity_id
_entity_poly.type
_entity_poly.pdbx_seq_one_letter_code
_entity_poly.pdbx_strand_id
1 'polypeptide(L)'
;MPGWTEGEKTAFKTLFILGGIFGIIALFTGLEHNYLLETTSTLYGGVVDPELMELNEILYVDKKFYFPELKREIIKLKSNELGPHLKTSQTRLTQFIAELQNKVNNDLKVIIDLYLQAHAQMITQKKENDTFARSHLTNYENILLNHLTQGELETLRAQQKDTLALEQHFNYLNRKPYFLS
;
A
#
# COMPACT_ATOMS: atom_id res chain seq x y z
N MET A 1 35.55 14.78 -13.89
CA MET A 1 34.21 14.50 -13.32
C MET A 1 33.22 15.36 -14.07
N PRO A 2 32.24 14.80 -14.80
CA PRO A 2 31.26 15.63 -15.50
C PRO A 2 30.28 16.21 -14.47
N GLY A 3 30.21 17.54 -14.43
CA GLY A 3 29.26 18.29 -13.62
C GLY A 3 27.89 18.32 -14.28
N TRP A 4 26.86 18.36 -13.44
CA TRP A 4 25.45 18.41 -13.86
C TRP A 4 25.17 19.66 -14.68
N THR A 5 24.33 19.49 -15.71
CA THR A 5 23.87 20.56 -16.59
C THR A 5 22.90 21.50 -15.86
N GLU A 6 22.78 22.74 -16.34
CA GLU A 6 21.87 23.73 -15.74
C GLU A 6 20.38 23.30 -15.79
N GLY A 7 20.01 22.48 -16.77
CA GLY A 7 18.69 21.86 -16.85
C GLY A 7 18.41 20.88 -15.71
N GLU A 8 19.40 20.03 -15.38
CA GLU A 8 19.28 19.05 -14.29
C GLU A 8 19.26 19.73 -12.91
N LYS A 9 20.02 20.81 -12.73
CA LYS A 9 19.97 21.63 -11.51
C LYS A 9 18.62 22.33 -11.33
N THR A 10 18.01 22.76 -12.44
CA THR A 10 16.69 23.40 -12.41
C THR A 10 15.59 22.38 -12.10
N ALA A 11 15.64 21.19 -12.70
CA ALA A 11 14.71 20.10 -12.39
C ALA A 11 14.80 19.64 -10.92
N PHE A 12 16.02 19.55 -10.37
CA PHE A 12 16.22 19.18 -8.97
C PHE A 12 15.69 20.24 -7.98
N LYS A 13 15.86 21.53 -8.31
CA LYS A 13 15.27 22.63 -7.51
C LYS A 13 13.73 22.61 -7.55
N THR A 14 13.13 22.32 -8.70
CA THR A 14 11.66 22.22 -8.83
C THR A 14 11.09 21.02 -8.05
N LEU A 15 11.80 19.89 -8.03
CA LEU A 15 11.43 18.71 -7.22
C LEU A 15 11.49 18.98 -5.72
N PHE A 16 12.50 19.73 -5.25
CA PHE A 16 12.62 20.08 -3.82
C PHE A 16 11.61 21.12 -3.35
N ILE A 17 11.21 22.07 -4.22
CA ILE A 17 10.19 23.07 -3.90
C ILE A 17 8.79 22.43 -3.86
N LEU A 18 8.50 21.46 -4.73
CA LEU A 18 7.26 20.67 -4.64
C LEU A 18 7.25 19.71 -3.45
N GLY A 19 8.40 19.12 -3.08
CA GLY A 19 8.55 18.31 -1.86
C GLY A 19 8.44 19.11 -0.55
N GLY A 20 8.82 20.40 -0.57
CA GLY A 20 8.77 21.29 0.60
C GLY A 20 7.36 21.65 1.07
N ILE A 21 6.38 21.67 0.16
CA ILE A 21 4.96 21.91 0.51
C ILE A 21 4.34 20.67 1.19
N PHE A 22 4.84 19.47 0.90
CA PHE A 22 4.38 18.21 1.52
C PHE A 22 4.81 18.04 2.99
N GLY A 23 5.87 18.72 3.43
CA GLY A 23 6.30 18.69 4.83
C GLY A 23 5.35 19.40 5.79
N ILE A 24 4.59 20.38 5.31
CA ILE A 24 3.70 21.20 6.16
C ILE A 24 2.31 20.55 6.30
N ILE A 25 1.82 19.81 5.28
CA ILE A 25 0.50 19.15 5.37
C ILE A 25 0.53 17.91 6.27
N ALA A 26 1.69 17.26 6.42
CA ALA A 26 1.87 16.18 7.41
C ALA A 26 1.80 16.67 8.87
N LEU A 27 1.90 17.98 9.12
CA LEU A 27 1.71 18.58 10.45
C LEU A 27 0.25 18.95 10.75
N PHE A 28 -0.61 19.13 9.73
CA PHE A 28 -2.01 19.52 9.94
C PHE A 28 -3.00 18.34 10.03
N THR A 29 -2.66 17.15 9.50
CA THR A 29 -3.51 15.96 9.66
C THR A 29 -3.31 15.24 11.01
N GLY A 30 -2.41 15.74 11.87
CA GLY A 30 -2.17 15.24 13.22
C GLY A 30 -3.00 15.87 14.33
N LEU A 31 -3.97 16.77 14.02
CA LEU A 31 -4.63 17.59 15.05
C LEU A 31 -6.17 17.48 15.14
N GLU A 32 -6.84 16.62 14.37
CA GLU A 32 -8.28 16.38 14.57
C GLU A 32 -8.63 14.89 14.59
N HIS A 33 -8.42 14.26 15.75
CA HIS A 33 -9.29 13.21 16.29
C HIS A 33 -9.19 13.15 17.82
N ASN A 34 -9.32 14.30 18.47
CA ASN A 34 -9.78 14.36 19.85
C ASN A 34 -11.25 14.71 19.79
N TYR A 35 -12.13 13.74 20.00
CA TYR A 35 -13.43 13.84 20.67
C TYR A 35 -14.15 12.51 20.41
N LEU A 36 -13.96 11.56 21.33
CA LEU A 36 -15.05 10.78 21.92
C LEU A 36 -14.50 9.95 23.08
N LEU A 37 -14.80 10.45 24.27
CA LEU A 37 -15.05 9.76 25.54
C LEU A 37 -14.20 8.53 25.90
N GLU A 38 -13.28 8.78 26.83
CA GLU A 38 -13.30 8.20 28.17
C GLU A 38 -14.40 7.13 28.42
N THR A 39 -14.00 5.86 28.44
CA THR A 39 -14.59 4.87 29.35
C THR A 39 -13.47 4.12 30.06
N THR A 40 -13.10 4.70 31.20
CA THR A 40 -12.85 4.00 32.47
C THR A 40 -12.24 2.60 32.40
N SER A 41 -10.99 2.52 32.83
CA SER A 41 -10.49 1.38 33.59
C SER A 41 -11.45 1.05 34.74
N THR A 42 -12.09 -0.11 34.69
CA THR A 42 -12.67 -0.73 35.89
C THR A 42 -12.20 -2.16 36.01
N LEU A 43 -11.48 -2.39 37.10
CA LEU A 43 -11.28 -3.63 37.80
C LEU A 43 -12.64 -4.34 38.05
N TYR A 44 -13.09 -5.21 37.15
CA TYR A 44 -14.06 -6.29 37.42
C TYR A 44 -14.16 -7.21 36.20
N GLY A 45 -14.22 -8.53 36.40
CA GLY A 45 -14.16 -9.54 35.35
C GLY A 45 -15.14 -9.30 34.19
N GLY A 46 -14.60 -8.94 33.03
CA GLY A 46 -15.34 -8.85 31.78
C GLY A 46 -15.63 -10.25 31.24
N VAL A 47 -16.87 -10.48 30.80
CA VAL A 47 -17.27 -11.69 30.09
C VAL A 47 -16.42 -11.80 28.83
N VAL A 48 -15.51 -12.77 28.82
CA VAL A 48 -14.75 -13.15 27.62
C VAL A 48 -15.77 -13.76 26.65
N ASP A 49 -15.74 -13.31 25.41
CA ASP A 49 -16.58 -13.86 24.35
C ASP A 49 -16.40 -15.39 24.28
N PRO A 50 -17.47 -16.20 24.34
CA PRO A 50 -17.37 -17.65 24.31
C PRO A 50 -16.60 -18.19 23.09
N GLU A 51 -16.63 -17.48 21.95
CA GLU A 51 -15.84 -17.87 20.77
C GLU A 51 -14.32 -17.73 21.00
N LEU A 52 -13.90 -16.74 21.79
CA LEU A 52 -12.50 -16.57 22.20
C LEU A 52 -12.08 -17.62 23.23
N MET A 53 -13.04 -18.17 23.98
CA MET A 53 -12.82 -19.20 24.99
C MET A 53 -12.66 -20.59 24.33
N GLU A 54 -13.47 -20.91 23.32
CA GLU A 54 -13.31 -22.14 22.52
C GLU A 54 -11.99 -22.16 21.74
N LEU A 55 -11.57 -21.03 21.16
CA LEU A 55 -10.28 -20.93 20.47
C LEU A 55 -9.11 -21.17 21.43
N ASN A 56 -9.24 -20.75 22.69
CA ASN A 56 -8.24 -20.97 23.73
C ASN A 56 -8.13 -22.46 24.12
N GLU A 57 -9.26 -23.16 24.31
CA GLU A 57 -9.26 -24.59 24.66
C GLU A 57 -8.66 -25.47 23.57
N ILE A 58 -8.86 -25.12 22.30
CA ILE A 58 -8.26 -25.84 21.16
C ILE A 58 -6.75 -25.61 21.09
N LEU A 59 -6.27 -24.42 21.46
CA LEU A 59 -4.86 -24.06 21.28
C LEU A 59 -3.97 -24.50 22.45
N TYR A 60 -4.45 -24.53 23.70
CA TYR A 60 -3.61 -24.82 24.87
C TYR A 60 -4.35 -25.47 26.05
N VAL A 61 -4.11 -26.77 26.26
CA VAL A 61 -4.77 -27.60 27.29
C VAL A 61 -4.36 -27.28 28.74
N ASP A 62 -3.31 -26.49 29.02
CA ASP A 62 -2.86 -26.31 30.42
C ASP A 62 -1.96 -25.08 30.70
N LYS A 63 -2.19 -23.93 30.06
CA LYS A 63 -1.38 -22.71 30.32
C LYS A 63 -2.22 -21.47 30.56
N LYS A 64 -1.79 -20.65 31.54
CA LYS A 64 -2.33 -19.30 31.77
C LYS A 64 -2.27 -18.50 30.47
N PHE A 65 -3.44 -18.00 30.06
CA PHE A 65 -3.64 -17.33 28.81
C PHE A 65 -2.94 -15.97 28.73
N TYR A 66 -2.05 -15.79 27.76
CA TYR A 66 -1.36 -14.52 27.51
C TYR A 66 -1.76 -13.98 26.13
N PHE A 67 -2.81 -13.14 26.11
CA PHE A 67 -3.32 -12.47 24.90
C PHE A 67 -2.22 -11.89 23.98
N PRO A 68 -1.14 -11.27 24.50
CA PRO A 68 -0.08 -10.73 23.62
C PRO A 68 0.70 -11.79 22.84
N GLU A 69 0.91 -12.99 23.40
CA GLU A 69 1.60 -14.08 22.70
C GLU A 69 0.69 -14.70 21.63
N LEU A 70 -0.59 -14.91 21.95
CA LEU A 70 -1.59 -15.32 20.96
C LEU A 70 -1.68 -14.32 19.80
N LYS A 71 -1.72 -13.02 20.10
CA LYS A 71 -1.73 -11.96 19.08
C LYS A 71 -0.49 -12.03 18.17
N ARG A 72 0.69 -12.28 18.73
CA ARG A 72 1.94 -12.45 17.95
C ARG A 72 1.87 -13.68 17.05
N GLU A 73 1.41 -14.82 17.55
CA GLU A 73 1.33 -16.03 16.75
C GLU A 73 0.28 -15.90 15.64
N ILE A 74 -0.86 -15.25 15.90
CA ILE A 74 -1.85 -14.92 14.85
C ILE A 74 -1.26 -14.02 13.77
N ILE A 75 -0.52 -12.96 14.15
CA ILE A 75 0.14 -12.07 13.17
C ILE A 75 1.15 -12.85 12.33
N LYS A 76 1.94 -13.72 12.96
CA LYS A 76 2.93 -14.56 12.29
C LYS A 76 2.28 -15.54 11.33
N LEU A 77 1.22 -16.24 11.74
CA LEU A 77 0.45 -17.15 10.89
C LEU A 77 -0.13 -16.42 9.68
N LYS A 78 -0.80 -15.29 9.90
CA LYS A 78 -1.35 -14.46 8.81
C LYS A 78 -0.27 -13.93 7.87
N SER A 79 0.89 -13.54 8.39
CA SER A 79 2.01 -13.07 7.57
C SER A 79 2.64 -14.20 6.75
N ASN A 80 2.75 -15.40 7.32
CA ASN A 80 3.25 -16.59 6.63
C ASN A 80 2.31 -17.06 5.53
N GLU A 81 1.01 -16.90 5.72
CA GLU A 81 0.00 -17.16 4.69
C GLU A 81 0.07 -16.12 3.57
N LEU A 82 0.10 -14.82 3.93
CA LEU A 82 0.03 -13.72 2.97
C LEU A 82 1.33 -13.50 2.17
N GLY A 83 2.50 -13.80 2.76
CA GLY A 83 3.80 -13.57 2.14
C GLY A 83 3.98 -14.24 0.78
N PRO A 84 3.72 -15.56 0.64
CA PRO A 84 3.75 -16.26 -0.65
C PRO A 84 2.79 -15.66 -1.70
N HIS A 85 1.59 -15.23 -1.29
CA HIS A 85 0.63 -14.59 -2.19
C HIS A 85 1.15 -13.24 -2.70
N LEU A 86 1.69 -12.40 -1.82
CA LEU A 86 2.30 -11.12 -2.19
C LEU A 86 3.47 -11.34 -3.16
N LYS A 87 4.37 -12.27 -2.88
CA LYS A 87 5.52 -12.58 -3.75
C LYS A 87 5.07 -13.04 -5.14
N THR A 88 4.06 -13.92 -5.19
CA THR A 88 3.50 -14.42 -6.45
C THR A 88 2.89 -13.28 -7.26
N SER A 89 2.13 -12.41 -6.61
CA SER A 89 1.49 -11.24 -7.23
C SER A 89 2.52 -10.25 -7.78
N GLN A 90 3.56 -9.91 -7.00
CA GLN A 90 4.67 -9.05 -7.43
C GLN A 90 5.43 -9.63 -8.63
N THR A 91 5.67 -10.95 -8.62
CA THR A 91 6.38 -11.63 -9.71
C THR A 91 5.58 -11.55 -11.00
N ARG A 92 4.27 -11.85 -10.94
CA ARG A 92 3.36 -11.76 -12.08
C ARG A 92 3.29 -10.35 -12.65
N LEU A 93 3.12 -9.34 -11.79
CA LEU A 93 3.09 -7.94 -12.21
C LEU A 93 4.40 -7.53 -12.87
N THR A 94 5.55 -7.88 -12.28
CA THR A 94 6.87 -7.55 -12.84
C THR A 94 7.08 -8.18 -14.22
N GLN A 95 6.71 -9.45 -14.36
CA GLN A 95 6.79 -10.16 -15.65
C GLN A 95 5.88 -9.49 -16.69
N PHE A 96 4.64 -9.18 -16.32
CA PHE A 96 3.69 -8.55 -17.21
C PHE A 96 4.14 -7.15 -17.64
N ILE A 97 4.69 -6.34 -16.74
CA ILE A 97 5.29 -5.04 -17.08
C ILE A 97 6.42 -5.22 -18.10
N ALA A 98 7.32 -6.18 -17.88
CA ALA A 98 8.41 -6.44 -18.82
C ALA A 98 7.90 -6.88 -20.20
N GLU A 99 6.86 -7.71 -20.25
CA GLU A 99 6.19 -8.10 -21.50
C GLU A 99 5.62 -6.90 -22.24
N LEU A 100 4.92 -5.99 -21.54
CA LEU A 100 4.38 -4.77 -22.15
C LEU A 100 5.49 -3.83 -22.62
N GLN A 101 6.55 -3.65 -21.82
CA GLN A 101 7.70 -2.82 -22.19
C GLN A 101 8.44 -3.36 -23.42
N ASN A 102 8.47 -4.67 -23.63
CA ASN A 102 9.07 -5.28 -24.83
C ASN A 102 8.25 -5.06 -26.11
N LYS A 103 6.97 -4.70 -26.01
CA LYS A 103 6.09 -4.41 -27.15
C LYS A 103 6.17 -2.97 -27.63
N VAL A 104 6.79 -2.09 -26.85
CA VAL A 104 6.77 -0.64 -27.10
C VAL A 104 8.18 -0.07 -27.27
N ASN A 105 8.28 1.13 -27.86
CA ASN A 105 9.53 1.86 -27.97
C ASN A 105 9.96 2.47 -26.62
N ASN A 106 11.19 3.00 -26.55
CA ASN A 106 11.73 3.51 -25.29
C ASN A 106 10.94 4.70 -24.71
N ASP A 107 10.39 5.57 -25.55
CA ASP A 107 9.58 6.70 -25.08
C ASP A 107 8.30 6.21 -24.39
N LEU A 108 7.65 5.19 -24.95
CA LEU A 108 6.46 4.59 -24.38
C LEU A 108 6.74 3.75 -23.13
N LYS A 109 7.95 3.21 -22.94
CA LYS A 109 8.35 2.59 -21.66
C LYS A 109 8.27 3.60 -20.52
N VAL A 110 8.74 4.83 -20.75
CA VAL A 110 8.60 5.92 -19.77
C VAL A 110 7.14 6.22 -19.47
N ILE A 111 6.27 6.18 -20.50
CA ILE A 111 4.83 6.37 -20.31
C ILE A 111 4.21 5.22 -19.48
N ILE A 112 4.63 3.97 -19.68
CA ILE A 112 4.21 2.82 -18.84
C ILE A 112 4.63 3.07 -17.38
N ASP A 113 5.85 3.51 -17.13
CA ASP A 113 6.34 3.78 -15.77
C ASP A 113 5.56 4.92 -15.10
N LEU A 114 5.29 6.01 -15.83
CA LEU A 114 4.47 7.13 -15.37
C LEU A 114 3.02 6.71 -15.08
N TYR A 115 2.45 5.87 -15.95
CA TYR A 115 1.13 5.29 -15.76
C TYR A 115 1.06 4.50 -14.45
N LEU A 116 2.01 3.59 -14.23
CA LEU A 116 2.10 2.77 -13.03
C LEU A 116 2.25 3.65 -11.78
N GLN A 117 3.09 4.68 -11.83
CA GLN A 117 3.27 5.60 -10.70
C GLN A 117 1.98 6.37 -10.38
N ALA A 118 1.31 6.93 -11.39
CA ALA A 118 0.06 7.66 -11.21
C ALA A 118 -1.04 6.76 -10.66
N HIS A 119 -1.15 5.53 -11.18
CA HIS A 119 -2.13 4.56 -10.71
C HIS A 119 -1.90 4.16 -9.24
N ALA A 120 -0.64 3.87 -8.86
CA ALA A 120 -0.28 3.54 -7.50
C ALA A 120 -0.59 4.68 -6.52
N GLN A 121 -0.30 5.93 -6.92
CA GLN A 121 -0.63 7.11 -6.12
C GLN A 121 -2.14 7.28 -5.95
N MET A 122 -2.91 7.09 -7.02
CA MET A 122 -4.37 7.19 -6.99
C MET A 122 -4.97 6.18 -6.01
N ILE A 123 -4.51 4.92 -6.03
CA ILE A 123 -4.93 3.88 -5.08
C ILE A 123 -4.54 4.25 -3.65
N THR A 124 -3.27 4.58 -3.43
CA THR A 124 -2.73 4.86 -2.09
C THR A 124 -3.40 6.06 -1.43
N GLN A 125 -3.78 7.07 -2.22
CA GLN A 125 -4.48 8.27 -1.75
C GLN A 125 -6.00 8.10 -1.69
N LYS A 126 -6.55 6.92 -2.04
CA LYS A 126 -7.99 6.66 -2.15
C LYS A 126 -8.70 7.64 -3.10
N LYS A 127 -8.02 8.04 -4.18
CA LYS A 127 -8.49 9.00 -5.19
C LYS A 127 -9.00 8.32 -6.46
N GLU A 128 -9.35 7.04 -6.43
CA GLU A 128 -9.86 6.32 -7.61
C GLU A 128 -11.16 6.92 -8.17
N ASN A 129 -11.94 7.60 -7.32
CA ASN A 129 -13.16 8.29 -7.70
C ASN A 129 -12.92 9.78 -8.07
N ASP A 130 -11.69 10.27 -7.94
CA ASP A 130 -11.34 11.65 -8.26
C ASP A 130 -11.24 11.85 -9.78
N THR A 131 -12.05 12.76 -10.31
CA THR A 131 -12.14 13.01 -11.75
C THR A 131 -10.82 13.49 -12.35
N PHE A 132 -10.05 14.28 -11.59
CA PHE A 132 -8.77 14.82 -12.05
C PHE A 132 -7.70 13.72 -12.10
N ALA A 133 -7.57 12.92 -11.04
CA ALA A 133 -6.68 11.77 -10.99
C ALA A 133 -7.00 10.76 -12.11
N ARG A 134 -8.28 10.49 -12.34
CA ARG A 134 -8.74 9.61 -13.42
C ARG A 134 -8.42 10.17 -14.80
N SER A 135 -8.57 11.48 -15.00
CA SER A 135 -8.22 12.14 -16.27
C SER A 135 -6.73 12.01 -16.59
N HIS A 136 -5.84 12.18 -15.61
CA HIS A 136 -4.41 11.95 -15.79
C HIS A 136 -4.09 10.52 -16.20
N LEU A 137 -4.75 9.54 -15.57
CA LEU A 137 -4.57 8.13 -15.91
C LEU A 137 -5.02 7.83 -17.35
N THR A 138 -6.19 8.34 -17.74
CA THR A 138 -6.74 8.18 -19.09
C THR A 138 -5.86 8.80 -20.16
N ASN A 139 -5.17 9.91 -19.88
CA ASN A 139 -4.24 10.51 -20.83
C ASN A 139 -3.08 9.56 -21.16
N TYR A 140 -2.50 8.90 -20.15
CA TYR A 140 -1.47 7.90 -20.39
C TYR A 140 -2.03 6.67 -21.14
N GLU A 141 -3.22 6.21 -20.79
CA GLU A 141 -3.87 5.08 -21.48
C GLU A 141 -4.11 5.37 -22.96
N ASN A 142 -4.60 6.57 -23.29
CA ASN A 142 -4.82 6.98 -24.68
C ASN A 142 -3.52 6.97 -25.50
N ILE A 143 -2.39 7.31 -24.90
CA ILE A 143 -1.08 7.26 -25.56
C ILE A 143 -0.65 5.80 -25.78
N LEU A 144 -0.83 4.96 -24.75
CA LEU A 144 -0.44 3.55 -24.76
C LEU A 144 -1.31 2.69 -25.68
N LEU A 145 -2.58 3.04 -25.90
CA LEU A 145 -3.52 2.32 -26.76
C LEU A 145 -3.09 2.20 -28.23
N ASN A 146 -2.12 3.00 -28.67
CA ASN A 146 -1.53 2.87 -30.00
C ASN A 146 -0.68 1.61 -30.18
N HIS A 147 -0.24 0.99 -29.08
CA HIS A 147 0.67 -0.17 -29.09
C HIS A 147 0.22 -1.29 -28.16
N LEU A 148 -0.53 -0.96 -27.10
CA LEU A 148 -1.10 -1.90 -26.16
C LEU A 148 -2.61 -1.99 -26.38
N THR A 149 -3.17 -3.16 -26.15
CA THR A 149 -4.61 -3.39 -26.20
C THR A 149 -5.28 -2.88 -24.94
N GLN A 150 -6.58 -2.56 -25.04
CA GLN A 150 -7.38 -2.21 -23.86
C GLN A 150 -7.34 -3.31 -22.79
N GLY A 151 -7.42 -4.59 -23.18
CA GLY A 151 -7.37 -5.72 -22.25
C GLY A 151 -6.04 -5.82 -21.50
N GLU A 152 -4.93 -5.44 -22.13
CA GLU A 152 -3.62 -5.38 -21.45
C GLU A 152 -3.57 -4.26 -20.41
N LEU A 153 -4.10 -3.08 -20.71
CA LEU A 153 -4.16 -1.96 -19.77
C LEU A 153 -5.11 -2.26 -18.60
N GLU A 154 -6.25 -2.90 -18.85
CA GLU A 154 -7.17 -3.36 -17.81
C GLU A 154 -6.53 -4.41 -16.91
N THR A 155 -5.81 -5.38 -17.49
CA THR A 155 -5.06 -6.39 -16.75
C THR A 155 -3.95 -5.77 -15.91
N LEU A 156 -3.22 -4.79 -16.46
CA LEU A 156 -2.17 -4.07 -15.75
C LEU A 156 -2.73 -3.35 -14.52
N ARG A 157 -3.85 -2.66 -14.71
CA ARG A 157 -4.56 -1.95 -13.64
C ARG A 157 -5.01 -2.91 -12.53
N ALA A 158 -5.66 -4.01 -12.90
CA ALA A 158 -6.15 -5.00 -11.95
C ALA A 158 -5.00 -5.63 -11.15
N GLN A 159 -3.96 -6.12 -11.83
CA GLN A 159 -2.81 -6.74 -11.17
C GLN A 159 -2.07 -5.77 -10.24
N GLN A 160 -1.91 -4.51 -10.65
CA GLN A 160 -1.29 -3.50 -9.80
C GLN A 160 -2.12 -3.21 -8.56
N LYS A 161 -3.45 -3.10 -8.71
CA LYS A 161 -4.36 -2.89 -7.59
C LYS A 161 -4.32 -4.03 -6.59
N ASP A 162 -4.39 -5.27 -7.07
CA ASP A 162 -4.31 -6.47 -6.23
C ASP A 162 -2.98 -6.55 -5.48
N THR A 163 -1.87 -6.29 -6.19
CA THR A 163 -0.53 -6.31 -5.59
C THR A 163 -0.41 -5.27 -4.48
N LEU A 164 -0.87 -4.03 -4.72
CA LEU A 164 -0.83 -2.96 -3.72
C LEU A 164 -1.74 -3.25 -2.53
N ALA A 165 -2.91 -3.85 -2.74
CA ALA A 165 -3.80 -4.24 -1.65
C ALA A 165 -3.15 -5.32 -0.75
N LEU A 166 -2.51 -6.33 -1.35
CA LEU A 166 -1.75 -7.35 -0.63
C LEU A 166 -0.58 -6.73 0.15
N GLU A 167 0.15 -5.81 -0.45
CA GLU A 167 1.27 -5.12 0.19
C GLU A 167 0.80 -4.26 1.37
N GLN A 168 -0.28 -3.50 1.22
CA GLN A 168 -0.88 -2.72 2.30
C GLN A 168 -1.31 -3.61 3.46
N HIS A 169 -1.97 -4.75 3.17
CA HIS A 169 -2.39 -5.70 4.20
C HIS A 169 -1.19 -6.34 4.90
N PHE A 170 -0.17 -6.76 4.15
CA PHE A 170 1.05 -7.34 4.71
C PHE A 170 1.82 -6.34 5.58
N ASN A 171 1.91 -5.08 5.15
CA ASN A 171 2.56 -4.02 5.92
C ASN A 171 1.76 -3.66 7.18
N TYR A 172 0.43 -3.70 7.12
CA TYR A 172 -0.42 -3.51 8.30
C TYR A 172 -0.20 -4.60 9.34
N LEU A 173 -0.12 -5.87 8.93
CA LEU A 173 0.13 -7.01 9.82
C LEU A 173 1.52 -6.93 10.48
N ASN A 174 2.53 -6.49 9.73
CA ASN A 174 3.91 -6.44 10.19
C ASN A 174 4.33 -5.13 10.86
N ARG A 175 3.45 -4.11 10.89
CA ARG A 175 3.68 -2.92 11.71
C ARG A 175 3.67 -3.35 13.18
N LYS A 176 4.79 -3.14 13.88
CA LYS A 176 4.86 -3.30 15.33
C LYS A 176 3.71 -2.49 15.97
N PRO A 177 2.86 -3.10 16.81
CA PRO A 177 2.00 -2.30 17.68
C PRO A 177 2.91 -1.56 18.66
N TYR A 178 3.16 -0.28 18.41
CA TYR A 178 3.78 0.62 19.38
C TYR A 178 2.76 0.90 20.48
N PHE A 179 2.58 -0.04 21.40
CA PHE A 179 1.96 0.26 22.69
C PHE A 179 2.61 -0.58 23.80
N LEU A 180 3.26 0.17 24.71
CA LEU A 180 3.70 -0.14 26.07
C LEU A 180 5.10 -0.77 26.25
N SER A 181 6.09 0.13 26.32
CA SER A 181 7.19 0.05 27.31
C SER A 181 6.69 0.49 28.68
#